data_AF-A0A2U0S587-F1
#
_entry.id   AF-A0A2U0S587-F1
#
_cell.length_a   1.000
_cell.length_b   1.000
_cell.length_c   1.000
_cell.angle_alpha   90.00
_cell.angle_beta   90.00
_cell.angle_gamma   90.00
#
_symmetry.space_group_name_H-M   'P 1'
#
loop_
_entity.id
_entity.type
_entity.pdbx_description
1 polymer ?
#
loop_
_entity_poly.entity_id
_entity_poly.type
_entity_poly.pdbx_seq_one_letter_code
_entity_poly.pdbx_strand_id
1 'polypeptide(L)'
;TTGLGVTNVTVHVGFSYSKNAIGNATVFVNGKQCNETQAGTYTCTLEGYSPIETFDIEANTAGYEQATLTVSTLQESNTTLYSLIIASILVTIAFVLVKRRDKTQKLN
;
A
#
# COMPACT_ATOMS: atom_id res chain seq x y z
N THR A 1 -3.20 -16.44 -3.40
CA THR A 1 -2.84 -16.08 -4.79
C THR A 1 -2.06 -14.79 -4.76
N THR A 2 -0.78 -14.81 -5.13
CA THR A 2 0.07 -13.61 -5.25
C THR A 2 -0.17 -13.00 -6.63
N GLY A 3 -1.20 -12.18 -6.75
CA GLY A 3 -1.45 -11.35 -7.93
C GLY A 3 -0.69 -10.03 -7.81
N LEU A 4 -0.31 -9.44 -8.95
CA LEU A 4 0.15 -8.05 -8.97
C LEU A 4 -0.98 -7.15 -8.45
N GLY A 5 -0.64 -6.12 -7.68
CA GLY A 5 -1.61 -5.17 -7.13
C GLY A 5 -2.52 -5.72 -6.04
N VAL A 6 -2.04 -6.73 -5.32
CA VAL A 6 -2.76 -7.35 -4.21
C VAL A 6 -1.97 -7.14 -2.92
N THR A 7 -2.59 -6.50 -1.94
CA THR A 7 -2.02 -6.28 -0.61
C THR A 7 -2.70 -7.21 0.39
N ASN A 8 -1.92 -8.06 1.06
CA ASN A 8 -2.43 -8.85 2.18
C ASN A 8 -2.20 -8.08 3.48
N VAL A 9 -3.29 -7.79 4.19
CA VAL A 9 -3.26 -7.09 5.47
C VAL A 9 -3.52 -8.08 6.59
N THR A 10 -2.68 -8.04 7.61
CA THR A 10 -2.84 -8.77 8.87
C THR A 10 -2.96 -7.78 10.00
N VAL A 11 -4.08 -7.80 10.71
CA VAL A 11 -4.37 -6.93 11.85
C VAL A 11 -4.37 -7.76 13.12
N HIS A 12 -3.60 -7.33 14.12
CA HIS A 12 -3.60 -7.92 15.46
C HIS A 12 -4.38 -7.03 16.42
N VAL A 13 -5.44 -7.57 17.02
CA VAL A 13 -6.26 -6.89 18.02
C VAL A 13 -5.95 -7.48 19.39
N GLY A 14 -5.56 -6.62 20.31
CA GLY A 14 -5.21 -7.03 21.66
C GLY A 14 -5.13 -5.85 22.63
N PHE A 15 -5.04 -6.18 23.91
CA PHE A 15 -4.93 -5.17 24.96
C PHE A 15 -3.63 -4.38 24.84
N SER A 16 -3.71 -3.06 24.99
CA SER A 16 -2.54 -2.17 24.88
C SER A 16 -1.44 -2.50 25.89
N TYR A 17 -1.82 -2.85 27.12
CA TYR A 17 -0.92 -3.17 28.24
C TYR A 17 -0.42 -4.62 28.22
N SER A 18 -1.32 -5.61 28.28
CA SER A 18 -0.93 -7.02 28.39
C SER A 18 -0.60 -7.69 27.06
N LYS A 19 -0.93 -7.05 25.93
CA LYS A 19 -0.83 -7.62 24.57
C LYS A 19 -1.61 -8.92 24.39
N ASN A 20 -2.50 -9.27 25.32
CA ASN A 20 -3.38 -10.41 25.18
C ASN A 20 -4.31 -10.20 23.98
N ALA A 21 -4.42 -11.22 23.13
CA ALA A 21 -5.28 -11.19 21.96
C ALA A 21 -6.76 -11.08 22.35
N ILE A 22 -7.51 -10.28 21.58
CA ILE A 22 -8.96 -10.15 21.72
C ILE A 22 -9.61 -10.75 20.47
N GLY A 23 -10.21 -11.93 20.65
CA GLY A 23 -10.92 -12.61 19.56
C GLY A 23 -12.36 -12.12 19.39
N ASN A 24 -13.00 -12.54 18.30
CA ASN A 24 -14.38 -12.17 17.93
C ASN A 24 -14.61 -10.66 17.77
N ALA A 25 -13.57 -9.90 17.43
CA ALA A 25 -13.70 -8.51 17.02
C ALA A 25 -14.22 -8.43 15.59
N THR A 26 -15.04 -7.42 15.30
CA THR A 26 -15.34 -7.02 13.93
C THR A 26 -14.26 -6.05 13.49
N VAL A 27 -13.44 -6.46 12.52
CA VAL A 27 -12.33 -5.66 11.99
C VAL A 27 -12.60 -5.27 10.55
N PHE A 28 -12.45 -3.99 10.25
CA PHE A 28 -12.49 -3.42 8.91
C PHE A 28 -11.17 -2.77 8.56
N VAL A 29 -10.72 -2.92 7.32
CA VAL A 29 -9.60 -2.18 6.74
C VAL A 29 -10.09 -1.52 5.46
N ASN A 30 -10.04 -0.19 5.39
CA ASN A 30 -10.61 0.62 4.29
C ASN A 30 -12.07 0.24 3.98
N GLY A 31 -12.87 0.01 5.02
CA GLY A 31 -14.26 -0.43 4.91
C GLY A 31 -14.47 -1.89 4.49
N LYS A 32 -13.40 -2.65 4.20
CA LYS A 32 -13.49 -4.09 3.91
C LYS A 32 -13.37 -4.90 5.19
N GLN A 33 -14.34 -5.76 5.46
CA GLN A 33 -14.30 -6.65 6.62
C GLN A 33 -13.20 -7.71 6.47
N CYS A 34 -12.44 -7.92 7.53
CA CYS A 34 -11.36 -8.90 7.62
C CYS A 34 -11.81 -10.11 8.43
N ASN A 35 -11.31 -11.29 8.06
CA ASN A 35 -11.70 -12.54 8.69
C ASN A 35 -10.71 -12.92 9.79
N GLU A 36 -11.23 -13.33 10.94
CA GLU A 36 -10.41 -13.89 12.01
C GLU A 36 -9.82 -15.22 11.56
N THR A 37 -8.50 -15.33 11.60
CA THR A 37 -7.75 -16.55 11.23
C THR A 37 -7.21 -17.28 12.45
N GLN A 38 -6.91 -16.51 13.50
CA GLN A 38 -6.54 -16.97 14.83
C GLN A 38 -7.09 -15.96 15.83
N ALA A 39 -7.24 -16.35 17.10
CA ALA A 39 -7.73 -15.45 18.14
C ALA A 39 -6.98 -14.11 18.11
N GLY A 40 -7.70 -13.02 17.84
CA GLY A 40 -7.14 -11.66 17.76
C GLY A 40 -6.29 -11.37 16.52
N THR A 41 -6.28 -12.23 15.50
CA THR A 41 -5.56 -12.04 14.25
C THR A 41 -6.51 -12.11 13.06
N TYR A 42 -6.63 -11.00 12.35
CA TYR A 42 -7.59 -10.81 11.26
C TYR A 42 -6.85 -10.57 9.96
N THR A 43 -7.28 -11.23 8.90
CA THR A 43 -6.66 -11.10 7.58
C THR A 43 -7.67 -10.72 6.52
N CYS A 44 -7.20 -9.91 5.57
CA CYS A 44 -7.97 -9.50 4.41
C CYS A 44 -7.01 -9.17 3.28
N THR A 45 -7.53 -9.31 2.07
CA THR A 45 -6.81 -8.98 0.86
C THR A 45 -7.44 -7.73 0.27
N LEU A 46 -6.64 -6.71 -0.01
CA LEU A 46 -7.04 -5.47 -0.66
C LEU A 46 -6.46 -5.44 -2.07
N GLU A 47 -7.20 -4.83 -2.99
CA GLU A 47 -6.71 -4.52 -4.32
C GLU A 47 -6.15 -3.10 -4.31
N GLY A 48 -4.90 -2.95 -4.74
CA GLY A 48 -4.18 -1.69 -4.66
C GLY A 48 -2.88 -1.71 -5.45
N TYR A 49 -2.68 -0.70 -6.29
CA TYR A 49 -1.50 -0.53 -7.15
C TYR A 49 -0.75 0.79 -6.84
N SER A 50 -1.10 1.44 -5.74
CA SER A 50 -0.52 2.74 -5.42
C SER A 50 0.90 2.57 -4.87
N PRO A 51 1.86 3.44 -5.21
CA PRO A 51 3.17 3.47 -4.55
C PRO A 51 3.06 3.89 -3.08
N ILE A 52 1.99 4.59 -2.71
CA ILE A 52 1.68 4.97 -1.34
C ILE A 52 0.29 4.43 -1.00
N GLU A 53 0.19 3.55 -0.01
CA GLU A 53 -1.08 3.02 0.46
C GLU A 53 -1.37 3.50 1.88
N THR A 54 -2.60 3.95 2.09
CA THR A 54 -3.14 4.31 3.39
C THR A 54 -4.20 3.28 3.78
N PHE A 55 -4.11 2.81 5.02
CA PHE A 55 -5.01 1.84 5.62
C PHE A 55 -5.68 2.46 6.84
N ASP A 56 -6.99 2.63 6.77
CA ASP A 56 -7.85 2.96 7.89
C ASP A 56 -8.37 1.66 8.48
N ILE A 57 -7.92 1.36 9.71
CA ILE A 57 -8.22 0.15 10.44
C ILE A 57 -9.23 0.49 11.52
N GLU A 58 -10.35 -0.23 11.54
CA GLU A 58 -11.37 -0.12 12.57
C GLU A 58 -11.54 -1.48 13.22
N ALA A 59 -11.50 -1.52 14.55
CA ALA A 59 -11.74 -2.73 15.32
C ALA A 59 -12.81 -2.46 16.38
N ASN A 60 -13.85 -3.29 16.39
CA ASN A 60 -14.94 -3.22 17.36
C ASN A 60 -15.12 -4.58 18.04
N THR A 61 -15.19 -4.60 19.37
CA THR A 61 -15.46 -5.80 20.16
C THR A 61 -16.51 -5.47 21.21
N ALA A 62 -17.50 -6.34 21.38
CA ALA A 62 -18.52 -6.16 22.40
C ALA A 62 -17.89 -6.00 23.80
N GLY A 63 -18.31 -4.97 24.54
CA GLY A 63 -17.80 -4.67 25.87
C GLY A 63 -16.53 -3.80 25.89
N TYR A 64 -16.06 -3.32 24.73
CA TYR A 64 -14.91 -2.42 24.61
C TYR A 64 -15.24 -1.22 23.74
N GLU A 65 -14.48 -0.14 23.88
CA GLU A 65 -14.55 1.01 22.96
C GLU A 65 -14.01 0.62 21.58
N GLN A 66 -14.56 1.24 20.53
CA GLN A 66 -14.06 1.08 19.17
C GLN A 66 -12.66 1.67 19.08
N ALA A 67 -11.74 0.94 18.43
CA ALA A 67 -10.40 1.42 18.13
C ALA A 67 -10.28 1.73 16.64
N THR A 68 -9.69 2.88 16.32
CA THR A 68 -9.40 3.30 14.94
C THR A 68 -7.93 3.66 14.80
N LEU A 69 -7.30 3.22 13.71
CA LEU A 69 -5.88 3.45 13.45
C LEU A 69 -5.65 3.64 11.95
N THR A 70 -5.04 4.76 11.59
CA THR A 70 -4.63 5.03 10.20
C THR A 70 -3.13 4.79 10.08
N VAL A 71 -2.73 3.95 9.13
CA VAL A 71 -1.32 3.68 8.78
C VAL A 71 -1.11 4.00 7.32
N SER A 72 0.01 4.64 7.00
CA SER A 72 0.44 4.83 5.62
C SER A 72 1.78 4.13 5.39
N THR A 73 1.92 3.43 4.27
CA THR A 73 3.14 2.72 3.91
C THR A 73 3.52 2.99 2.45
N LEU A 74 4.82 2.95 2.18
CA LEU A 74 5.35 2.99 0.82
C LEU A 74 5.48 1.56 0.30
N GLN A 75 4.83 1.27 -0.82
CA GLN A 75 5.07 0.02 -1.54
C GLN A 75 6.36 0.15 -2.35
N GLU A 76 7.46 -0.40 -1.83
CA GLU A 76 8.81 -0.28 -2.42
C GLU A 76 8.85 -0.78 -3.88
N SER A 77 8.18 -1.90 -4.18
CA SER A 77 8.15 -2.47 -5.53
C SER A 77 7.47 -1.53 -6.53
N ASN A 78 6.33 -0.93 -6.15
CA ASN A 78 5.63 0.03 -7.00
C ASN A 78 6.45 1.31 -7.14
N THR A 79 7.00 1.83 -6.05
CA THR A 79 7.84 3.04 -6.05
C THR A 79 9.05 2.89 -7.00
N THR A 80 9.69 1.71 -7.00
CA THR A 80 10.80 1.42 -7.91
C THR A 80 10.34 1.41 -9.36
N LEU A 81 9.23 0.76 -9.66
CA LEU A 81 8.66 0.71 -11.02
C LEU A 81 8.33 2.12 -11.54
N TYR A 82 7.61 2.92 -10.76
CA TYR A 82 7.26 4.29 -11.15
C TYR A 82 8.49 5.16 -11.34
N SER A 83 9.52 4.99 -10.50
CA SER A 83 10.80 5.71 -10.64
C SER A 83 11.53 5.35 -11.94
N LEU A 84 11.54 4.08 -12.33
CA LEU A 84 12.13 3.63 -13.60
C LEU A 84 11.37 4.16 -14.82
N ILE A 85 10.04 4.19 -14.76
CA ILE A 85 9.21 4.77 -15.82
C ILE A 85 9.56 6.25 -16.01
N ILE A 86 9.61 7.03 -14.93
CA ILE A 86 9.97 8.46 -14.98
C ILE A 86 11.39 8.64 -15.55
N ALA A 87 12.36 7.86 -15.09
CA ALA A 87 13.73 7.91 -15.59
C ALA A 87 13.80 7.61 -17.11
N SER A 88 13.07 6.60 -17.58
CA SER A 88 13.04 6.23 -19.01
C SER A 88 12.47 7.35 -19.89
N ILE A 89 11.44 8.05 -19.42
CA ILE A 89 10.83 9.19 -20.11
C ILE A 89 11.83 10.33 -20.21
N LEU A 90 12.52 10.66 -19.11
CA LEU A 90 13.53 11.73 -19.08
C LEU A 90 14.70 11.44 -20.03
N VAL A 91 15.20 10.21 -20.04
CA VAL A 91 16.27 9.78 -20.97
C VAL A 91 15.80 9.92 -22.42
N THR A 92 14.57 9.50 -22.73
CA THR A 92 14.01 9.60 -24.08
C THR A 92 13.89 11.06 -24.53
N ILE A 93 13.40 11.94 -23.66
CA ILE A 93 13.30 13.38 -23.93
C ILE A 93 14.70 13.97 -24.16
N ALA A 94 15.66 13.69 -23.28
CA ALA A 94 17.03 14.18 -23.41
C ALA A 94 17.65 13.73 -24.75
N PHE A 95 17.49 12.45 -25.11
CA PHE A 95 17.99 11.90 -26.37
C PHE A 95 17.38 12.61 -27.59
N VAL A 96 16.06 12.83 -27.60
CA VAL A 96 15.38 13.54 -28.68
C VAL A 96 15.86 14.98 -28.80
N LEU A 97 16.04 15.69 -27.67
CA LEU A 97 16.54 17.06 -27.66
C LEU A 97 17.98 17.16 -28.18
N VAL A 98 18.87 16.25 -27.76
CA VAL A 98 20.26 16.18 -28.24
C VAL A 98 20.29 15.92 -29.76
N LYS A 99 19.51 14.94 -30.24
CA LYS A 99 19.46 14.60 -31.66
C LYS A 99 18.89 15.73 -32.53
N ARG A 100 17.92 16.49 -32.02
CA ARG A 100 17.38 17.68 -32.73
C ARG A 100 18.40 18.80 -32.81
N ARG A 101 19.12 19.09 -31.73
CA ARG A 101 20.20 20.10 -31.72
C ARG A 101 21.32 19.76 -32.71
N ASP A 102 21.76 18.51 -32.76
CA ASP A 102 22.82 18.08 -33.69
C ASP A 102 22.40 18.22 -35.16
N LYS A 103 21.11 17.99 -35.48
CA LYS A 103 20.59 18.27 -36.83
C LYS A 103 20.53 19.76 -37.16
N THR A 104 20.12 20.61 -36.22
CA THR A 104 20.04 22.06 -36.44
C THR A 104 21.43 22.69 -36.62
N GLN A 105 22.45 22.21 -35.89
CA GLN A 105 23.82 22.70 -36.07
C GLN A 105 24.49 22.24 -37.36
N LYS A 106 24.10 21.09 -37.92
CA LYS A 106 24.60 20.61 -39.23
C LYS A 106 23.95 21.32 -40.44
N LEU A 107 22.92 22.14 -40.23
CA LEU A 107 22.19 22.85 -41.30
C LEU A 107 22.56 24.34 -41.40
N ASN A 108 23.37 24.85 -40.47
CA ASN A 108 23.99 26.18 -40.49
C ASN A 108 25.47 26.06 -40.86
#